data_AF-A0A1A3SV52-F1
#
_entry.id   AF-A0A1A3SV52-F1
#
_cell.length_a   1.000
_cell.length_b   1.000
_cell.length_c   1.000
_cell.angle_alpha   90.00
_cell.angle_beta   90.00
_cell.angle_gamma   90.00
#
_symmetry.space_group_name_H-M   'P 1'
#
loop_
_entity.id
_entity.type
_entity.pdbx_description
1 polymer ?
#
loop_
_entity_poly.entity_id
_entity_poly.type
_entity_poly.pdbx_seq_one_letter_code
_entity_poly.pdbx_strand_id
1 'polypeptide(L)'
;MIAGDKAPDFTLYDHSGRPRTLSTLLSDGPVVLFFFPLASSPICTAQACHFRDLRSEFDAVGAQRVGISTDTVDKQAHFAQQRSFDYPLLSDADGVVCELFGVRRGRLAKLRTSVVARDAARRRRHSRRRGLVARLLPVRRATFVIDTDRTVLKVISNELRASVHADQALKFLQGRTDLRRPAEDNDWFTEPKPSDEPRLVRPYAVTAGRTDAGVELPLEAPVESVNMSVTRPPWPRNDVRDQILTCCAQGRSVAEIAADLSLPLGATRFLVGDLVTKGYVRVRAPSGDSMTIDERRELITRTLRGLRAL
;
A
#
# COMPACT_ATOMS: atom_id res chain seq x y z
N MET A 1 -6.74 -16.46 6.00
CA MET A 1 -7.30 -16.19 4.66
C MET A 1 -6.31 -15.35 3.88
N ILE A 2 -6.03 -15.74 2.64
CA ILE A 2 -5.10 -15.09 1.72
C ILE A 2 -5.81 -14.81 0.38
N ALA A 3 -5.14 -14.09 -0.52
CA ALA A 3 -5.64 -13.93 -1.89
C ALA A 3 -5.72 -15.30 -2.60
N GLY A 4 -6.79 -15.52 -3.36
CA GLY A 4 -7.13 -16.79 -4.02
C GLY A 4 -8.12 -17.66 -3.24
N ASP A 5 -8.24 -17.48 -1.91
CA ASP A 5 -9.19 -18.24 -1.10
C ASP A 5 -10.64 -17.87 -1.46
N LYS A 6 -11.58 -18.81 -1.26
CA LYS A 6 -13.02 -18.50 -1.28
C LYS A 6 -13.45 -17.95 0.07
N ALA A 7 -14.00 -16.73 0.06
CA ALA A 7 -14.59 -16.12 1.24
C ALA A 7 -15.81 -16.95 1.71
N PRO A 8 -15.88 -17.32 3.00
CA PRO A 8 -17.02 -18.02 3.56
C PRO A 8 -18.24 -17.10 3.49
N ASP A 9 -19.39 -17.67 3.15
CA ASP A 9 -20.63 -16.92 3.19
C ASP A 9 -21.06 -16.75 4.66
N PHE A 10 -21.66 -15.61 4.97
CA PHE A 10 -22.13 -15.27 6.30
C PHE A 10 -23.33 -14.34 6.21
N THR A 11 -24.13 -14.30 7.28
CA THR A 11 -25.20 -13.32 7.46
C THR A 11 -25.00 -12.60 8.78
N LEU A 12 -24.92 -11.28 8.74
CA LEU A 12 -24.83 -10.41 9.92
C LEU A 12 -25.86 -9.29 9.82
N TYR A 13 -26.24 -8.74 10.97
CA TYR A 13 -27.09 -7.55 11.00
C TYR A 13 -26.26 -6.30 10.72
N ASP A 14 -26.78 -5.42 9.88
CA ASP A 14 -26.24 -4.09 9.67
C ASP A 14 -26.69 -3.09 10.75
N HIS A 15 -26.16 -1.88 10.65
CA HIS A 15 -26.46 -0.76 11.54
C HIS A 15 -27.93 -0.31 11.52
N SER A 16 -28.75 -0.79 10.58
CA SER A 16 -30.21 -0.55 10.51
C SER A 16 -31.02 -1.73 11.06
N GLY A 17 -30.36 -2.78 11.55
CA GLY A 17 -30.98 -4.01 12.02
C GLY A 17 -31.42 -4.95 10.90
N ARG A 18 -30.99 -4.71 9.65
CA ARG A 18 -31.33 -5.58 8.52
C ARG A 18 -30.28 -6.68 8.36
N PRO A 19 -30.67 -7.94 8.12
CA PRO A 19 -29.71 -8.99 7.79
C PRO A 19 -29.08 -8.71 6.42
N ARG A 20 -27.76 -8.84 6.35
CA ARG A 20 -26.97 -8.71 5.12
C ARG A 20 -26.14 -9.98 4.95
N THR A 21 -26.32 -10.64 3.82
CA THR A 21 -25.57 -11.84 3.45
C THR A 21 -24.48 -11.48 2.43
N LEU A 22 -23.27 -12.02 2.59
CA LEU A 22 -22.15 -11.69 1.71
C LEU A 22 -22.46 -12.01 0.23
N SER A 23 -23.07 -13.16 -0.05
CA SER A 23 -23.48 -13.52 -1.41
C SER A 23 -24.47 -12.53 -2.05
N THR A 24 -25.40 -11.96 -1.27
CA THR A 24 -26.30 -10.91 -1.74
C THR A 24 -25.57 -9.57 -1.96
N LEU A 25 -24.61 -9.20 -1.11
CA LEU A 25 -23.82 -7.98 -1.33
C LEU A 25 -22.96 -8.07 -2.59
N LEU A 26 -22.52 -9.28 -2.94
CA LEU A 26 -21.70 -9.56 -4.11
C LEU A 26 -22.48 -9.62 -5.43
N SER A 27 -23.82 -9.64 -5.42
CA SER A 27 -24.62 -9.65 -6.66
C SER A 27 -24.48 -8.37 -7.46
N ASP A 28 -24.20 -7.26 -6.77
CA ASP A 28 -24.14 -5.92 -7.34
C ASP A 28 -22.72 -5.52 -7.77
N GLY A 29 -21.71 -6.33 -7.40
CA GLY A 29 -20.31 -6.07 -7.71
C GLY A 29 -19.34 -6.57 -6.62
N PRO A 30 -18.03 -6.34 -6.80
CA PRO A 30 -17.03 -6.71 -5.81
C PRO A 30 -17.28 -6.01 -4.46
N VAL A 31 -16.98 -6.69 -3.36
CA VAL A 31 -17.11 -6.13 -2.01
C VAL A 31 -15.73 -5.88 -1.41
N VAL A 32 -15.52 -4.66 -0.93
CA VAL A 32 -14.37 -4.26 -0.10
C VAL A 32 -14.79 -4.35 1.37
N LEU A 33 -14.46 -5.49 1.96
CA LEU A 33 -14.81 -5.85 3.33
C LEU A 33 -13.71 -5.46 4.30
N PHE A 34 -13.91 -4.44 5.14
CA PHE A 34 -12.91 -3.98 6.11
C PHE A 34 -13.32 -4.25 7.55
N PHE A 35 -12.41 -4.85 8.31
CA PHE A 35 -12.55 -5.14 9.73
C PHE A 35 -11.89 -4.05 10.55
N PHE A 36 -12.60 -3.55 11.56
CA PHE A 36 -12.06 -2.56 12.50
C PHE A 36 -12.29 -2.97 13.96
N PRO A 37 -11.36 -2.65 14.88
CA PRO A 37 -11.44 -3.19 16.24
C PRO A 37 -12.51 -2.59 17.15
N LEU A 38 -12.85 -1.31 16.96
CA LEU A 38 -13.75 -0.58 17.86
C LEU A 38 -14.37 0.64 17.16
N ALA A 39 -15.69 0.65 17.04
CA ALA A 39 -16.49 1.76 16.52
C ALA A 39 -16.24 3.05 17.32
N SER A 40 -16.40 4.21 16.66
CA SER A 40 -16.23 5.54 17.25
C SER A 40 -14.86 5.85 17.88
N SER A 41 -13.87 4.96 17.76
CA SER A 41 -12.49 5.25 18.16
C SER A 41 -11.77 6.13 17.11
N PRO A 42 -10.77 6.95 17.48
CA PRO A 42 -10.17 7.92 16.56
C PRO A 42 -9.63 7.33 15.26
N ILE A 43 -8.89 6.22 15.34
CA ILE A 43 -8.27 5.57 14.18
C ILE A 43 -9.34 4.88 13.31
N CYS A 44 -10.33 4.22 13.91
CA CYS A 44 -11.42 3.57 13.15
C CYS A 44 -12.33 4.61 12.51
N THR A 45 -12.58 5.74 13.18
CA THR A 45 -13.33 6.87 12.63
C THR A 45 -12.61 7.42 11.40
N ALA A 46 -11.30 7.68 11.50
CA ALA A 46 -10.52 8.12 10.35
C ALA A 46 -10.55 7.10 9.20
N GLN A 47 -10.44 5.80 9.49
CA GLN A 47 -10.55 4.76 8.47
C GLN A 47 -11.92 4.78 7.76
N ALA A 48 -13.00 4.73 8.53
CA ALA A 48 -14.35 4.63 8.00
C ALA A 48 -14.74 5.90 7.25
N CYS A 49 -14.41 7.08 7.78
CA CYS A 49 -14.59 8.34 7.05
C CYS A 49 -13.83 8.34 5.72
N HIS A 50 -12.60 7.81 5.67
CA HIS A 50 -11.84 7.73 4.43
C HIS A 50 -12.52 6.84 3.37
N PHE A 51 -13.11 5.70 3.78
CA PHE A 51 -13.94 4.89 2.88
C PHE A 51 -15.21 5.60 2.40
N ARG A 52 -15.83 6.43 3.25
CA ARG A 52 -16.98 7.25 2.88
C ARG A 52 -16.57 8.32 1.85
N ASP A 53 -15.44 8.99 2.09
CA ASP A 53 -15.00 10.12 1.29
C ASP A 53 -14.58 9.69 -0.13
N LEU A 54 -14.11 8.44 -0.30
CA LEU A 54 -13.80 7.83 -1.61
C LEU A 54 -15.00 7.15 -2.29
N ARG A 55 -16.23 7.55 -1.95
CA ARG A 55 -17.46 6.96 -2.50
C ARG A 55 -17.45 6.89 -4.02
N SER A 56 -17.25 8.03 -4.67
CA SER A 56 -17.34 8.18 -6.12
C SER A 56 -16.39 7.24 -6.86
N GLU A 57 -15.21 7.03 -6.31
CA GLU A 57 -14.16 6.23 -6.88
C GLU A 57 -14.45 4.73 -6.72
N PHE A 58 -15.02 4.33 -5.59
CA PHE A 58 -15.52 2.96 -5.41
C PHE A 58 -16.73 2.67 -6.29
N ASP A 59 -17.66 3.62 -6.42
CA ASP A 59 -18.81 3.52 -7.33
C ASP A 59 -18.34 3.40 -8.80
N ALA A 60 -17.30 4.13 -9.20
CA ALA A 60 -16.73 4.07 -10.56
C ALA A 60 -16.09 2.71 -10.92
N VAL A 61 -15.58 1.97 -9.93
CA VAL A 61 -15.08 0.60 -10.11
C VAL A 61 -16.15 -0.47 -9.81
N GLY A 62 -17.39 -0.05 -9.53
CA GLY A 62 -18.52 -0.93 -9.23
C GLY A 62 -18.37 -1.72 -7.93
N ALA A 63 -17.58 -1.23 -6.97
CA ALA A 63 -17.29 -1.96 -5.74
C ALA A 63 -18.05 -1.39 -4.53
N GLN A 64 -18.60 -2.30 -3.72
CA GLN A 64 -19.30 -1.95 -2.49
C GLN A 64 -18.35 -1.90 -1.30
N ARG A 65 -18.55 -0.93 -0.41
CA ARG A 65 -17.78 -0.80 0.85
C ARG A 65 -18.59 -1.43 1.99
N VAL A 66 -17.97 -2.27 2.80
CA VAL A 66 -18.67 -2.91 3.93
C VAL A 66 -17.73 -2.99 5.13
N GLY A 67 -18.16 -2.42 6.26
CA GLY A 67 -17.38 -2.46 7.50
C GLY A 67 -17.88 -3.54 8.45
N ILE A 68 -16.97 -4.24 9.15
CA ILE A 68 -17.31 -5.21 10.20
C ILE A 68 -16.54 -4.92 11.49
N SER A 69 -17.21 -5.02 12.63
CA SER A 69 -16.57 -5.08 13.94
C SER A 69 -17.35 -5.97 14.90
N THR A 70 -16.79 -6.22 16.09
CA THR A 70 -17.48 -6.94 17.18
C THR A 70 -18.39 -6.04 18.02
N ASP A 71 -18.58 -4.77 17.63
CA ASP A 71 -19.55 -3.89 18.29
C ASP A 71 -20.99 -4.29 17.94
N THR A 72 -21.91 -4.03 18.87
CA THR A 72 -23.34 -4.33 18.72
C THR A 72 -23.98 -3.49 17.61
N VAL A 73 -25.15 -3.94 17.13
CA VAL A 73 -25.97 -3.21 16.14
C VAL A 73 -26.21 -1.76 16.58
N ASP A 74 -26.58 -1.52 17.84
CA ASP A 74 -26.85 -0.17 18.35
C ASP A 74 -25.63 0.74 18.30
N LYS A 75 -24.44 0.21 18.63
CA LYS A 75 -23.19 0.97 18.55
C LYS A 75 -22.84 1.30 17.11
N GLN A 76 -23.03 0.34 16.20
CA GLN A 76 -22.81 0.54 14.77
C GLN A 76 -23.81 1.56 14.20
N ALA A 77 -25.07 1.54 14.64
CA ALA A 77 -26.11 2.52 14.30
C ALA A 77 -25.71 3.93 14.72
N HIS A 78 -25.32 4.09 15.99
CA HIS A 78 -24.85 5.38 16.51
C HIS A 78 -23.61 5.87 15.74
N PHE A 79 -22.65 4.99 15.46
CA PHE A 79 -21.45 5.35 14.72
C PHE A 79 -21.75 5.76 13.28
N ALA A 80 -22.62 5.02 12.58
CA ALA A 80 -23.08 5.32 11.23
C ALA A 80 -23.84 6.64 11.15
N GLN A 81 -24.73 6.91 12.11
CA GLN A 81 -25.46 8.16 12.17
C GLN A 81 -24.53 9.35 12.43
N GLN A 82 -23.62 9.24 13.42
CA GLN A 82 -22.71 10.31 13.81
C GLN A 82 -21.72 10.71 12.70
N ARG A 83 -21.41 9.79 11.78
CA ARG A 83 -20.47 10.01 10.68
C ARG A 83 -21.12 9.98 9.29
N SER A 84 -22.44 9.83 9.23
CA SER A 84 -23.22 9.81 8.00
C SER A 84 -22.66 8.81 6.97
N PHE A 85 -22.43 7.57 7.38
CA PHE A 85 -21.96 6.53 6.46
C PHE A 85 -23.06 6.12 5.49
N ASP A 86 -22.71 6.05 4.21
CA ASP A 86 -23.58 5.69 3.08
C ASP A 86 -23.52 4.19 2.74
N TYR A 87 -22.81 3.41 3.54
CA TYR A 87 -22.55 1.99 3.33
C TYR A 87 -22.79 1.18 4.62
N PRO A 88 -23.05 -0.15 4.51
CA PRO A 88 -23.40 -0.95 5.66
C PRO A 88 -22.21 -1.16 6.61
N LEU A 89 -22.51 -1.07 7.92
CA LEU A 89 -21.63 -1.49 9.01
C LEU A 89 -22.28 -2.68 9.68
N LEU A 90 -21.60 -3.82 9.71
CA LEU A 90 -22.12 -5.07 10.23
C LEU A 90 -21.62 -5.33 11.66
N SER A 91 -22.49 -5.89 12.48
CA SER A 91 -22.22 -6.28 13.86
C SER A 91 -21.91 -7.79 13.92
N ASP A 92 -20.64 -8.13 14.16
CA ASP A 92 -20.18 -9.49 14.45
C ASP A 92 -19.99 -9.68 15.96
N ALA A 93 -21.08 -9.51 16.73
CA ALA A 93 -21.03 -9.48 18.20
C ALA A 93 -20.36 -10.74 18.80
N ASP A 94 -20.56 -11.90 18.19
CA ASP A 94 -19.99 -13.18 18.63
C ASP A 94 -18.54 -13.37 18.15
N GLY A 95 -18.09 -12.57 17.17
CA GLY A 95 -16.75 -12.64 16.58
C GLY A 95 -16.53 -13.86 15.68
N VAL A 96 -17.60 -14.51 15.22
CA VAL A 96 -17.55 -15.72 14.40
C VAL A 96 -17.01 -15.40 13.01
N VAL A 97 -17.49 -14.31 12.40
CA VAL A 97 -17.00 -13.88 11.09
C VAL A 97 -15.54 -13.41 11.19
N CYS A 98 -15.19 -12.69 12.24
CA CYS A 98 -13.80 -12.32 12.51
C CYS A 98 -12.88 -13.54 12.64
N GLU A 99 -13.37 -14.65 13.17
CA GLU A 99 -12.61 -15.91 13.25
C GLU A 99 -12.49 -16.59 11.88
N LEU A 100 -13.58 -16.68 11.12
CA LEU A 100 -13.61 -17.23 9.77
C LEU A 100 -12.62 -16.51 8.82
N PHE A 101 -12.51 -15.19 8.95
CA PHE A 101 -11.57 -14.38 8.17
C PHE A 101 -10.15 -14.35 8.77
N GLY A 102 -9.94 -14.98 9.93
CA GLY A 102 -8.62 -15.06 10.59
C GLY A 102 -8.13 -13.73 11.18
N VAL A 103 -9.05 -12.80 11.46
CA VAL A 103 -8.74 -11.47 12.01
C VAL A 103 -8.95 -11.39 13.53
N ARG A 104 -9.59 -12.37 14.16
CA ARG A 104 -9.75 -12.43 15.62
C ARG A 104 -8.42 -12.67 16.33
N ARG A 105 -8.17 -11.94 17.41
CA ARG A 105 -7.01 -12.07 18.31
C ARG A 105 -7.38 -12.90 19.54
N GLY A 106 -6.68 -14.01 19.76
CA GLY A 106 -6.88 -14.87 20.93
C GLY A 106 -6.08 -16.18 20.84
N ARG A 107 -5.85 -16.86 21.97
CA ARG A 107 -5.07 -18.10 22.05
C ARG A 107 -5.72 -19.30 21.34
N LEU A 108 -7.03 -19.24 21.05
CA LEU A 108 -7.74 -20.31 20.33
C LEU A 108 -7.56 -20.25 18.79
N ALA A 109 -7.25 -19.08 18.20
CA ALA A 109 -6.97 -18.99 16.77
C ALA A 109 -5.68 -19.74 16.35
N LYS A 110 -4.81 -20.07 17.31
CA LYS A 110 -3.57 -20.82 17.09
C LYS A 110 -3.73 -22.35 17.14
N LEU A 111 -4.90 -22.88 17.51
CA LEU A 111 -5.05 -24.34 17.72
C LEU A 111 -5.21 -25.15 16.42
N ARG A 112 -5.34 -24.52 15.25
CA ARG A 112 -5.45 -25.25 13.96
C ARG A 112 -4.26 -25.09 13.02
N THR A 113 -3.25 -24.29 13.37
CA THR A 113 -2.10 -24.03 12.48
C THR A 113 -0.78 -24.07 13.25
N SER A 114 -0.39 -25.24 13.74
CA SER A 114 1.02 -25.56 14.03
C SER A 114 1.19 -27.02 14.44
N VAL A 115 1.17 -27.92 13.46
CA VAL A 115 2.16 -29.01 13.45
C VAL A 115 3.32 -28.48 12.62
N VAL A 116 4.53 -28.66 13.14
CA VAL A 116 5.85 -28.27 12.59
C VAL A 116 6.35 -26.86 12.96
N ALA A 117 7.28 -26.89 13.93
CA ALA A 117 8.56 -26.17 13.99
C ALA A 117 8.81 -25.50 15.35
N ARG A 118 9.87 -26.01 15.99
CA ARG A 118 10.34 -25.76 17.35
C ARG A 118 11.12 -24.46 17.49
N ASP A 119 11.16 -24.02 18.75
CA ASP A 119 12.25 -23.38 19.50
C ASP A 119 13.17 -22.35 18.83
N ALA A 120 13.15 -21.13 19.38
CA ALA A 120 14.39 -20.45 19.80
C ALA A 120 14.13 -19.24 20.72
N ALA A 121 14.73 -19.33 21.91
CA ALA A 121 15.50 -18.30 22.60
C ALA A 121 14.83 -17.04 23.21
N ARG A 122 14.79 -17.07 24.55
CA ARG A 122 15.00 -15.95 25.48
C ARG A 122 16.15 -15.01 25.02
N ARG A 123 15.94 -13.68 25.07
CA ARG A 123 16.82 -12.71 25.78
C ARG A 123 16.23 -11.28 25.88
N ARG A 124 16.07 -10.85 27.14
CA ARG A 124 16.13 -9.53 27.83
C ARG A 124 15.89 -8.18 27.11
N ARG A 125 14.90 -7.48 27.68
CA ARG A 125 14.85 -6.12 28.30
C ARG A 125 14.94 -4.82 27.47
N HIS A 126 13.84 -4.06 27.62
CA HIS A 126 13.66 -2.60 27.76
C HIS A 126 14.04 -1.67 26.60
N SER A 127 13.03 -1.21 25.86
CA SER A 127 12.52 0.18 25.92
C SER A 127 11.62 0.45 24.72
N ARG A 128 10.31 0.58 24.98
CA ARG A 128 9.38 1.54 24.34
C ARG A 128 8.00 1.31 24.96
N ARG A 129 7.76 2.00 26.08
CA ARG A 129 6.43 2.21 26.64
C ARG A 129 5.62 3.03 25.63
N ARG A 130 4.85 2.37 24.76
CA ARG A 130 3.61 2.88 24.14
C ARG A 130 3.14 1.83 23.12
N GLY A 131 2.11 1.08 23.47
CA GLY A 131 1.54 0.03 22.60
C GLY A 131 0.87 -1.15 23.33
N LEU A 132 0.67 -1.08 24.65
CA LEU A 132 0.01 -2.17 25.40
C LEU A 132 -1.50 -2.27 25.08
N VAL A 133 -2.17 -1.14 24.82
CA VAL A 133 -3.64 -1.11 24.60
C VAL A 133 -4.05 -1.72 23.26
N ALA A 134 -3.27 -1.48 22.19
CA ALA A 134 -3.59 -2.02 20.87
C ALA A 134 -3.52 -3.55 20.80
N ARG A 135 -2.78 -4.22 21.71
CA ARG A 135 -2.68 -5.70 21.80
C ARG A 135 -3.84 -6.36 22.56
N LEU A 136 -4.72 -5.58 23.19
CA LEU A 136 -5.86 -6.07 23.97
C LEU A 136 -7.17 -6.13 23.17
N LEU A 137 -7.23 -5.48 21.99
CA LEU A 137 -8.44 -5.47 21.18
C LEU A 137 -8.64 -6.80 20.44
N PRO A 138 -9.87 -7.34 20.38
CA PRO A 138 -10.15 -8.71 19.94
C PRO A 138 -10.04 -8.91 18.43
N VAL A 139 -9.96 -7.84 17.63
CA VAL A 139 -9.95 -7.91 16.16
C VAL A 139 -8.74 -7.16 15.60
N ARG A 140 -8.10 -7.74 14.59
CA ARG A 140 -7.06 -7.10 13.77
C ARG A 140 -7.70 -6.24 12.70
N ARG A 141 -7.13 -5.08 12.44
CA ARG A 141 -7.53 -4.26 11.29
C ARG A 141 -7.05 -4.93 10.00
N ALA A 142 -7.97 -5.31 9.14
CA ALA A 142 -7.68 -5.93 7.86
C ALA A 142 -8.78 -5.57 6.85
N THR A 143 -8.44 -5.51 5.57
CA THR A 143 -9.40 -5.32 4.48
C THR A 143 -9.25 -6.43 3.44
N PHE A 144 -10.37 -6.95 2.98
CA PHE A 144 -10.45 -8.00 1.96
C PHE A 144 -11.21 -7.44 0.77
N VAL A 145 -10.61 -7.52 -0.42
CA VAL A 145 -11.32 -7.26 -1.68
C VAL A 145 -11.82 -8.60 -2.18
N ILE A 146 -13.14 -8.76 -2.28
CA ILE A 146 -13.81 -10.02 -2.60
C ILE A 146 -14.57 -9.82 -3.93
N ASP A 147 -14.33 -10.72 -4.88
CA ASP A 147 -15.00 -10.71 -6.19
C ASP A 147 -16.39 -11.35 -6.12
N THR A 148 -17.20 -11.15 -7.17
CA THR A 148 -18.58 -11.63 -7.24
C THR A 148 -18.72 -13.16 -7.09
N ASP A 149 -17.67 -13.91 -7.40
CA ASP A 149 -17.59 -15.36 -7.24
C ASP A 149 -17.11 -15.81 -5.83
N ARG A 150 -17.06 -14.88 -4.87
CA ARG A 150 -16.50 -15.01 -3.52
C ARG A 150 -14.98 -15.20 -3.46
N THR A 151 -14.24 -15.04 -4.55
CA THR A 151 -12.77 -15.13 -4.50
C THR A 151 -12.19 -13.90 -3.80
N VAL A 152 -11.34 -14.11 -2.80
CA VAL A 152 -10.57 -13.05 -2.17
C VAL A 152 -9.47 -12.63 -3.14
N LEU A 153 -9.58 -11.42 -3.69
CA LEU A 153 -8.63 -10.90 -4.67
C LEU A 153 -7.41 -10.28 -4.03
N LYS A 154 -7.61 -9.60 -2.88
CA LYS A 154 -6.55 -8.90 -2.16
C LYS A 154 -6.84 -8.85 -0.68
N VAL A 155 -5.78 -9.00 0.14
CA VAL A 155 -5.82 -8.82 1.58
C VAL A 155 -4.87 -7.70 1.98
N ILE A 156 -5.36 -6.71 2.72
CA ILE A 156 -4.61 -5.57 3.21
C ILE A 156 -4.57 -5.63 4.73
N SER A 157 -3.38 -5.85 5.30
CA SER A 157 -3.20 -6.02 6.75
C SER A 157 -2.28 -4.93 7.31
N ASN A 158 -2.80 -3.71 7.49
CA ASN A 158 -2.06 -2.61 8.12
C ASN A 158 -2.76 -2.14 9.42
N GLU A 159 -2.12 -2.34 10.57
CA GLU A 159 -2.78 -2.03 11.85
C GLU A 159 -2.67 -0.55 12.26
N LEU A 160 -1.66 0.16 11.74
CA LEU A 160 -1.29 1.50 12.20
C LEU A 160 -1.72 2.61 11.25
N ARG A 161 -1.77 2.35 9.94
CA ARG A 161 -2.20 3.35 8.94
C ARG A 161 -3.58 2.97 8.39
N ALA A 162 -4.59 3.60 8.97
CA ALA A 162 -6.00 3.39 8.62
C ALA A 162 -6.33 3.77 7.16
N SER A 163 -5.81 4.91 6.66
CA SER A 163 -6.10 5.41 5.30
C SER A 163 -5.65 4.45 4.20
N VAL A 164 -4.53 3.75 4.41
CA VAL A 164 -3.92 2.81 3.45
C VAL A 164 -4.88 1.72 3.00
N HIS A 165 -5.88 1.35 3.82
CA HIS A 165 -6.84 0.31 3.48
C HIS A 165 -7.72 0.67 2.29
N ALA A 166 -8.28 1.89 2.27
CA ALA A 166 -9.16 2.30 1.19
C ALA A 166 -8.35 2.55 -0.08
N ASP A 167 -7.23 3.27 0.02
CA ASP A 167 -6.36 3.60 -1.12
C ASP A 167 -5.85 2.34 -1.83
N GLN A 168 -5.36 1.35 -1.07
CA GLN A 168 -4.83 0.12 -1.66
C GLN A 168 -5.90 -0.80 -2.24
N ALA A 169 -7.12 -0.77 -1.69
CA ALA A 169 -8.26 -1.52 -2.21
C ALA A 169 -8.73 -0.89 -3.52
N LEU A 170 -8.93 0.43 -3.52
CA LEU A 170 -9.34 1.19 -4.69
C LEU A 170 -8.34 1.07 -5.83
N LYS A 171 -7.05 1.32 -5.57
CA LYS A 171 -5.99 1.19 -6.59
C LYS A 171 -5.93 -0.20 -7.20
N PHE A 172 -6.16 -1.24 -6.39
CA PHE A 172 -6.18 -2.61 -6.90
C PHE A 172 -7.39 -2.88 -7.82
N LEU A 173 -8.56 -2.33 -7.48
CA LEU A 173 -9.76 -2.46 -8.29
C LEU A 173 -9.67 -1.66 -9.59
N GLN A 174 -9.14 -0.44 -9.55
CA GLN A 174 -8.92 0.41 -10.73
C GLN A 174 -8.06 -0.30 -11.77
N GLY A 175 -6.89 -0.82 -11.36
CA GLY A 175 -6.00 -1.56 -12.27
C GLY A 175 -6.62 -2.84 -12.83
N ARG A 176 -7.72 -3.35 -12.24
CA ARG A 176 -8.45 -4.51 -12.73
C ARG A 176 -9.56 -4.13 -13.71
N THR A 177 -10.23 -2.99 -13.50
CA THR A 177 -11.17 -2.42 -14.46
C THR A 177 -10.48 -2.11 -15.79
N ASP A 178 -9.26 -1.56 -15.73
CA ASP A 178 -8.44 -1.29 -16.92
C ASP A 178 -8.11 -2.55 -17.73
N LEU A 179 -7.92 -3.69 -17.06
CA LEU A 179 -7.65 -4.98 -17.70
C LEU A 179 -8.90 -5.65 -18.28
N ARG A 180 -10.10 -5.29 -17.80
CA ARG A 180 -11.38 -5.92 -18.18
C ARG A 180 -12.15 -5.12 -19.24
N ARG A 181 -11.73 -3.88 -19.53
CA ARG A 181 -12.29 -3.09 -20.63
C ARG A 181 -12.03 -3.83 -21.94
N PRO A 182 -13.05 -4.26 -22.71
CA PRO A 182 -12.84 -4.79 -24.05
C PRO A 182 -12.03 -3.78 -24.84
N ALA A 183 -11.17 -4.25 -25.74
CA ALA A 183 -10.63 -3.42 -26.81
C ALA A 183 -11.79 -3.02 -27.73
N GLU A 184 -12.63 -2.08 -27.28
CA GLU A 184 -13.54 -1.36 -28.16
C GLU A 184 -12.69 -0.64 -29.19
N ASP A 185 -13.07 -0.81 -30.46
CA ASP A 185 -12.43 -0.28 -31.67
C ASP A 185 -11.68 1.03 -31.40
N ASN A 186 -10.37 0.91 -31.16
CA ASN A 186 -9.50 2.06 -31.15
C ASN A 186 -9.30 2.46 -32.61
N ASP A 187 -10.10 3.43 -33.03
CA ASP A 187 -9.79 4.31 -34.14
C ASP A 187 -8.33 4.76 -33.99
N TRP A 188 -7.47 4.27 -34.90
CA TRP A 188 -6.01 4.35 -34.86
C TRP A 188 -5.46 5.78 -34.75
N PHE A 189 -6.32 6.79 -34.91
CA PHE A 189 -5.99 8.21 -34.92
C PHE A 189 -6.35 9.00 -33.65
N THR A 190 -6.92 8.38 -32.61
CA THR A 190 -7.17 9.10 -31.36
C THR A 190 -6.06 8.79 -30.34
N GLU A 191 -5.15 9.74 -30.13
CA GLU A 191 -4.16 9.65 -29.04
C GLU A 191 -4.90 9.42 -27.71
N PRO A 192 -4.62 8.33 -26.97
CA PRO A 192 -5.21 8.13 -25.66
C PRO A 192 -4.73 9.25 -24.73
N LYS A 193 -5.68 9.95 -24.11
CA LYS A 193 -5.39 10.95 -23.07
C LYS A 193 -4.46 10.32 -22.02
N PRO A 194 -3.32 10.94 -21.70
CA PRO A 194 -2.38 10.38 -20.75
C PRO A 194 -3.05 10.28 -19.37
N SER A 195 -3.20 9.05 -18.87
CA SER A 195 -3.54 8.79 -17.47
C SER A 195 -2.36 9.20 -16.59
N ASP A 196 -2.68 9.76 -15.42
CA ASP A 196 -1.75 10.42 -14.48
C ASP A 196 -0.88 9.44 -13.67
N GLU A 197 -0.85 8.16 -14.05
CA GLU A 197 0.00 7.17 -13.39
C GLU A 197 1.39 7.11 -14.05
N PRO A 198 2.48 7.01 -13.27
CA PRO A 198 3.79 6.76 -13.83
C PRO A 198 3.73 5.40 -14.53
N ARG A 199 3.78 5.42 -15.86
CA ARG A 199 3.91 4.19 -16.66
C ARG A 199 5.25 3.57 -16.30
N LEU A 200 5.21 2.60 -15.39
CA LEU A 200 6.28 1.65 -15.16
C LEU A 200 6.44 0.83 -16.44
N VAL A 201 7.14 1.40 -17.41
CA VAL A 201 7.82 0.63 -18.44
C VAL A 201 8.64 -0.39 -17.65
N ARG A 202 8.35 -1.68 -17.85
CA ARG A 202 9.09 -2.80 -17.23
C ARG A 202 10.58 -2.42 -17.26
N PRO A 203 11.35 -2.50 -16.16
CA PRO A 203 12.71 -1.98 -16.12
C PRO A 203 13.57 -2.40 -17.32
N TYR A 204 13.38 -3.65 -17.78
CA TYR A 204 14.02 -4.24 -18.95
C TYR A 204 13.73 -3.56 -20.31
N ALA A 205 12.60 -2.89 -20.45
CA ALA A 205 12.24 -2.16 -21.67
C ALA A 205 12.88 -0.75 -21.73
N VAL A 206 13.27 -0.17 -20.58
CA VAL A 206 14.08 1.06 -20.54
C VAL A 206 15.57 0.74 -20.74
N THR A 207 16.02 -0.43 -20.30
CA THR A 207 17.44 -0.82 -20.39
C THR A 207 17.83 -1.50 -21.70
N ALA A 208 16.86 -1.85 -22.58
CA ALA A 208 17.08 -2.61 -23.80
C ALA A 208 17.96 -3.87 -23.60
N GLY A 209 17.86 -4.51 -22.42
CA GLY A 209 18.66 -5.68 -22.05
C GLY A 209 20.06 -5.39 -21.47
N ARG A 210 20.43 -4.12 -21.28
CA ARG A 210 21.69 -3.75 -20.58
C ARG A 210 21.53 -3.97 -19.07
N THR A 211 22.52 -4.63 -18.45
CA THR A 211 22.59 -4.88 -16.99
C THR A 211 23.66 -4.06 -16.30
N ASP A 212 24.49 -3.34 -17.07
CA ASP A 212 25.57 -2.52 -16.56
C ASP A 212 25.52 -1.11 -17.18
N ALA A 213 25.68 -0.11 -16.33
CA ALA A 213 25.72 1.31 -16.71
C ALA A 213 27.17 1.81 -16.88
N GLY A 214 28.18 0.98 -16.56
CA GLY A 214 29.60 1.31 -16.71
C GLY A 214 30.13 2.31 -15.66
N VAL A 215 29.32 2.65 -14.65
CA VAL A 215 29.66 3.59 -13.57
C VAL A 215 29.51 2.88 -12.22
N GLU A 216 30.57 2.88 -11.42
CA GLU A 216 30.52 2.36 -10.06
C GLU A 216 29.77 3.36 -9.16
N LEU A 217 28.59 2.95 -8.68
CA LEU A 217 27.68 3.77 -7.87
C LEU A 217 27.46 3.11 -6.50
N PRO A 218 28.22 3.53 -5.47
CA PRO A 218 27.93 3.15 -4.09
C PRO A 218 26.51 3.60 -3.70
N LEU A 219 25.84 2.82 -2.86
CA LEU A 219 24.43 3.07 -2.50
C LEU A 219 24.27 4.35 -1.65
N GLU A 220 25.32 4.70 -0.93
CA GLU A 220 25.47 5.88 -0.09
C GLU A 220 25.98 7.10 -0.85
N ALA A 221 26.42 6.96 -2.10
CA ALA A 221 27.00 8.07 -2.85
C ALA A 221 25.92 9.12 -3.15
N PRO A 222 26.10 10.38 -2.70
CA PRO A 222 25.16 11.45 -3.01
C PRO A 222 25.26 11.79 -4.50
N VAL A 223 24.10 11.93 -5.13
CA VAL A 223 23.96 12.22 -6.56
C VAL A 223 23.40 13.64 -6.71
N GLU A 224 24.08 14.48 -7.50
CA GLU A 224 23.72 15.89 -7.68
C GLU A 224 23.48 16.23 -9.14
N SER A 225 22.38 16.95 -9.43
CA SER A 225 22.10 17.42 -10.79
C SER A 225 23.19 18.36 -11.29
N VAL A 226 23.71 18.11 -12.50
CA VAL A 226 24.68 19.00 -13.16
C VAL A 226 23.90 20.03 -13.97
N ASN A 227 24.07 21.32 -13.64
CA ASN A 227 23.52 22.50 -14.34
C ASN A 227 22.09 22.34 -14.91
N MET A 228 21.10 22.93 -14.22
CA MET A 228 19.70 23.03 -14.69
C MET A 228 19.51 23.82 -16.00
N SER A 229 20.58 24.36 -16.60
CA SER A 229 20.55 25.09 -17.87
C SER A 229 20.61 24.18 -19.11
N VAL A 230 20.87 22.87 -18.94
CA VAL A 230 20.75 21.90 -20.03
C VAL A 230 19.27 21.69 -20.34
N THR A 231 18.86 22.02 -21.56
CA THR A 231 17.49 21.77 -22.06
C THR A 231 17.11 20.33 -21.75
N ARG A 232 16.17 20.14 -20.83
CA ARG A 232 15.69 18.80 -20.47
C ARG A 232 15.18 18.14 -21.76
N PRO A 233 15.54 16.88 -22.04
CA PRO A 233 14.93 16.16 -23.15
C PRO A 233 13.41 16.21 -23.01
N PRO A 234 12.65 16.20 -24.12
CA PRO A 234 11.21 16.12 -24.08
C PRO A 234 10.79 14.71 -23.64
N TRP A 235 10.99 14.42 -22.36
CA TRP A 235 10.47 13.20 -21.75
C TRP A 235 8.97 13.34 -21.54
N PRO A 236 8.22 12.22 -21.61
CA PRO A 236 6.81 12.21 -21.27
C PRO A 236 6.57 12.78 -19.86
N ARG A 237 5.38 13.36 -19.63
CA ARG A 237 4.98 13.76 -18.28
C ARG A 237 5.04 12.54 -17.36
N ASN A 238 5.57 12.74 -16.15
CA ASN A 238 5.74 11.70 -15.12
C ASN A 238 6.82 10.63 -15.42
N ASP A 239 7.79 10.92 -16.30
CA ASP A 239 8.93 10.02 -16.56
C ASP A 239 9.80 9.83 -15.31
N VAL A 240 10.16 8.57 -15.03
CA VAL A 240 10.99 8.19 -13.89
C VAL A 240 12.34 8.93 -13.87
N ARG A 241 12.91 9.24 -15.04
CA ARG A 241 14.16 9.99 -15.16
C ARG A 241 14.04 11.43 -14.67
N ASP A 242 12.91 12.09 -14.95
CA ASP A 242 12.66 13.46 -14.47
C ASP A 242 12.44 13.50 -12.95
N GLN A 243 11.79 12.47 -12.41
CA GLN A 243 11.64 12.29 -10.97
C GLN A 243 12.99 12.04 -10.29
N ILE A 244 13.86 11.21 -10.88
CA ILE A 244 15.23 11.00 -10.40
C ILE A 244 16.00 12.34 -10.40
N LEU A 245 15.95 13.13 -11.48
CA LEU A 245 16.60 14.45 -11.51
C LEU A 245 16.09 15.38 -10.40
N THR A 246 14.79 15.34 -10.11
CA THR A 246 14.17 16.12 -9.04
C THR A 246 14.68 15.68 -7.65
N CYS A 247 14.83 14.38 -7.42
CA CYS A 247 15.44 13.85 -6.19
C CYS A 247 16.93 14.23 -6.08
N CYS A 248 17.67 14.21 -7.19
CA CYS A 248 19.09 14.58 -7.26
C CYS A 248 19.34 16.07 -7.04
N ALA A 249 18.34 16.94 -7.22
CA ALA A 249 18.44 18.36 -6.85
C ALA A 249 18.62 18.56 -5.33
N GLN A 250 18.27 17.55 -4.52
CA GLN A 250 18.41 17.56 -3.06
C GLN A 250 19.63 16.76 -2.57
N GLY A 251 20.53 16.32 -3.48
CA GLY A 251 21.73 15.56 -3.12
C GLY A 251 21.44 14.21 -2.45
N ARG A 252 20.35 13.55 -2.84
CA ARG A 252 19.95 12.24 -2.28
C ARG A 252 20.89 11.12 -2.73
N SER A 253 21.07 10.11 -1.89
CA SER A 253 21.83 8.91 -2.26
C SER A 253 21.00 7.96 -3.13
N VAL A 254 21.65 7.01 -3.81
CA VAL A 254 20.97 6.02 -4.66
C VAL A 254 19.94 5.21 -3.87
N ALA A 255 20.23 4.87 -2.61
CA ALA A 255 19.29 4.16 -1.74
C ALA A 255 18.07 5.02 -1.35
N GLU A 256 18.26 6.33 -1.14
CA GLU A 256 17.16 7.25 -0.87
C GLU A 256 16.26 7.38 -2.10
N ILE A 257 16.85 7.62 -3.28
CA ILE A 257 16.11 7.72 -4.55
C ILE A 257 15.28 6.46 -4.82
N ALA A 258 15.85 5.27 -4.57
CA ALA A 258 15.14 4.01 -4.74
C ALA A 258 13.93 3.91 -3.79
N ALA A 259 14.11 4.32 -2.53
CA ALA A 259 13.05 4.27 -1.54
C ALA A 259 11.93 5.28 -1.83
N ASP A 260 12.28 6.50 -2.24
CA ASP A 260 11.32 7.56 -2.52
C ASP A 260 10.47 7.26 -3.76
N LEU A 261 11.11 6.72 -4.81
CA LEU A 261 10.45 6.39 -6.06
C LEU A 261 9.88 4.96 -6.07
N SER A 262 10.03 4.21 -4.97
CA SER A 262 9.61 2.80 -4.85
C SER A 262 10.14 1.92 -5.99
N LEU A 263 11.41 2.15 -6.37
CA LEU A 263 12.09 1.44 -7.46
C LEU A 263 13.03 0.35 -6.91
N PRO A 264 13.18 -0.79 -7.60
CA PRO A 264 14.22 -1.76 -7.26
C PRO A 264 15.61 -1.12 -7.26
N LEU A 265 16.47 -1.48 -6.30
CA LEU A 265 17.83 -0.93 -6.17
C LEU A 265 18.65 -1.08 -7.45
N GLY A 266 18.62 -2.26 -8.07
CA GLY A 266 19.34 -2.50 -9.32
C GLY A 266 18.86 -1.60 -10.47
N ALA A 267 17.55 -1.37 -10.56
CA ALA A 267 16.96 -0.49 -11.57
C ALA A 267 17.32 0.98 -11.31
N THR A 268 17.26 1.42 -10.05
CA THR A 268 17.64 2.78 -9.66
C THR A 268 19.11 3.05 -9.95
N ARG A 269 20.00 2.13 -9.56
CA ARG A 269 21.44 2.24 -9.80
C ARG A 269 21.74 2.32 -11.30
N PHE A 270 21.06 1.51 -12.11
CA PHE A 270 21.19 1.55 -13.56
C PHE A 270 20.72 2.89 -14.15
N LEU A 271 19.53 3.37 -13.78
CA LEU A 271 18.96 4.61 -14.31
C LEU A 271 19.78 5.84 -13.91
N VAL A 272 20.25 5.90 -12.66
CA VAL A 272 21.16 6.93 -12.20
C VAL A 272 22.48 6.87 -12.98
N GLY A 273 23.03 5.67 -13.20
CA GLY A 273 24.25 5.47 -14.00
C GLY A 273 24.09 5.94 -15.45
N ASP A 274 22.97 5.64 -16.09
CA ASP A 274 22.67 6.12 -17.45
C ASP A 274 22.58 7.65 -17.51
N LEU A 275 21.97 8.29 -16.50
CA LEU A 275 21.91 9.75 -16.41
C LEU A 275 23.27 10.39 -16.12
N VAL A 276 24.15 9.70 -15.38
CA VAL A 276 25.54 10.12 -15.15
C VAL A 276 26.34 10.05 -16.45
N THR A 277 26.25 8.93 -17.18
CA THR A 277 26.91 8.75 -18.48
C THR A 277 26.45 9.80 -19.50
N LYS A 278 25.18 10.21 -19.45
CA LYS A 278 24.62 11.28 -20.29
C LYS A 278 24.90 12.69 -19.79
N GLY A 279 25.55 12.85 -18.63
CA GLY A 279 25.98 14.14 -18.09
C GLY A 279 24.89 14.96 -17.39
N TYR A 280 23.71 14.37 -17.10
CA TYR A 280 22.64 15.09 -16.38
C TYR A 280 22.87 15.16 -14.87
N VAL A 281 23.62 14.21 -14.32
CA VAL A 281 23.86 14.08 -12.88
C VAL A 281 25.33 13.73 -12.67
N ARG A 282 25.88 14.18 -11.55
CA ARG A 282 27.23 13.85 -11.12
C ARG A 282 27.14 13.12 -9.79
N VAL A 283 27.94 12.07 -9.68
CA VAL A 283 28.18 11.38 -8.42
C VAL A 283 29.25 12.15 -7.69
N ARG A 284 28.98 12.57 -6.46
CA ARG A 284 30.08 12.98 -5.59
C ARG A 284 30.69 11.72 -4.99
N ALA A 285 31.99 11.56 -5.19
CA ALA A 285 32.73 10.59 -4.40
C ALA A 285 32.51 10.93 -2.92
N PRO A 286 32.25 9.93 -2.04
CA PRO A 286 32.34 10.14 -0.61
C PRO A 286 33.80 10.44 -0.29
N SER A 287 34.21 11.71 -0.37
CA SER A 287 35.57 12.16 -0.14
C SER A 287 36.02 11.71 1.25
N GLY A 288 36.85 10.67 1.29
CA GLY A 288 37.25 9.98 2.51
C GLY A 288 37.90 10.88 3.56
N ASP A 289 38.56 11.96 3.11
CA ASP A 289 39.39 12.84 3.96
C ASP A 289 38.78 14.22 4.26
N SER A 290 37.68 14.62 3.60
CA SER A 290 37.09 15.96 3.79
C SER A 290 35.75 15.98 4.52
N MET A 291 35.17 14.81 4.83
CA MET A 291 33.91 14.71 5.57
C MET A 291 34.15 14.59 7.07
N THR A 292 33.45 15.40 7.85
CA THR A 292 33.42 15.25 9.31
C THR A 292 32.75 13.94 9.71
N ILE A 293 33.05 13.46 10.92
CA ILE A 293 32.45 12.24 11.47
C ILE A 293 30.92 12.34 11.53
N ASP A 294 30.39 13.52 11.84
CA ASP A 294 28.95 13.77 11.92
C ASP A 294 28.28 13.72 10.54
N GLU A 295 28.87 14.33 9.51
CA GLU A 295 28.37 14.25 8.12
C GLU A 295 28.37 12.81 7.60
N ARG A 296 29.44 12.05 7.89
CA ARG A 296 29.54 10.63 7.54
C ARG A 296 28.45 9.83 8.24
N ARG A 297 28.22 10.08 9.53
CA ARG A 297 27.18 9.41 10.32
C ARG A 297 25.78 9.74 9.81
N GLU A 298 25.53 10.99 9.43
CA GLU A 298 24.27 11.42 8.84
C GLU A 298 24.02 10.75 7.50
N LEU A 299 25.02 10.72 6.61
CA LEU A 299 24.94 10.04 5.30
C LEU A 299 24.59 8.55 5.44
N ILE A 300 25.29 7.85 6.34
CA ILE A 300 25.01 6.43 6.62
C ILE A 300 23.61 6.25 7.22
N THR A 301 23.20 7.11 8.15
CA THR A 301 21.87 7.04 8.79
C THR A 301 20.75 7.25 7.77
N ARG A 302 20.92 8.19 6.85
CA ARG A 302 20.00 8.48 5.75
C ARG A 302 19.92 7.31 4.76
N THR A 303 21.07 6.79 4.35
CA THR A 303 21.16 5.63 3.46
C THR A 303 20.51 4.38 4.07
N LEU A 304 20.78 4.09 5.35
CA LEU A 304 20.14 2.98 6.09
C LEU A 304 18.64 3.17 6.25
N ARG A 305 18.15 4.42 6.35
CA ARG A 305 16.72 4.71 6.37
C ARG A 305 16.08 4.39 5.02
N GLY A 306 16.72 4.79 3.91
CA GLY A 306 16.28 4.43 2.56
C GLY A 306 16.25 2.91 2.36
N LEU A 307 17.32 2.20 2.71
CA LEU A 307 17.40 0.74 2.57
C LEU A 307 16.35 -0.03 3.41
N ARG A 308 15.94 0.51 4.56
CA ARG A 308 14.87 -0.08 5.39
C ARG A 308 13.46 0.21 4.89
N ALA A 309 13.31 1.17 3.99
CA ALA A 309 12.03 1.59 3.44
C ALA A 309 11.69 0.89 2.11
N LEU A 310 12.65 0.16 1.54
CA LEU A 310 12.49 -0.76 0.40
C LEU A 310 11.89 -2.09 0.83
#